data_AF-A0A7X3V3H0-F1
#
_entry.id   AF-A0A7X3V3H0-F1
#
_cell.length_a   1.000
_cell.length_b   1.000
_cell.length_c   1.000
_cell.angle_alpha   90.00
_cell.angle_beta   90.00
_cell.angle_gamma   90.00
#
_symmetry.space_group_name_H-M   'P 1'
#
loop_
_entity.id
_entity.type
_entity.pdbx_description
1 polymer ?
#
loop_
_entity_poly.entity_id
_entity_poly.type
_entity_poly.pdbx_seq_one_letter_code
_entity_poly.pdbx_strand_id
1 'polypeptide(L)' 'MKQKLTITVDPEVLVAAKRYARSRGVSLSALIERALRAEAAVGEPSFASRWRGRFQAADLDDPLYDALARKYL' A
#
# COMPACT_ATOMS: atom_id res chain seq x y z
N MET A 1 -13.48 -7.46 5.39
CA MET A 1 -13.75 -8.85 4.96
C MET A 1 -12.71 -9.26 3.94
N LYS A 2 -12.25 -10.52 3.91
CA LYS A 2 -11.25 -10.98 2.92
C LYS A 2 -11.95 -11.42 1.62
N GLN A 3 -11.32 -11.17 0.47
CA GLN A 3 -11.77 -11.66 -0.83
C GLN A 3 -11.02 -12.95 -1.21
N LYS A 4 -11.68 -13.86 -1.94
CA LYS A 4 -11.06 -15.10 -2.42
C LYS A 4 -10.21 -14.81 -3.66
N LEU A 5 -8.96 -15.25 -3.65
CA LEU A 5 -8.06 -15.22 -4.79
C LEU A 5 -7.71 -16.66 -5.19
N THR A 6 -7.97 -17.03 -6.44
CA THR A 6 -7.54 -18.30 -7.04
C THR A 6 -6.40 -18.00 -8.00
N ILE A 7 -5.27 -18.69 -7.87
CA ILE A 7 -4.11 -18.54 -8.75
C ILE A 7 -3.62 -19.89 -9.22
N THR A 8 -3.06 -19.93 -10.42
CA THR A 8 -2.30 -21.05 -10.94
C THR A 8 -0.83 -20.87 -10.55
N VAL A 9 -0.22 -21.88 -9.96
CA VAL A 9 1.18 -21.87 -9.54
C VAL A 9 1.78 -23.24 -9.78
N ASP A 10 3.09 -23.28 -10.03
CA ASP A 10 3.79 -24.54 -10.19
C ASP A 10 3.69 -25.40 -8.93
N PRO A 11 3.51 -26.73 -9.05
CA PRO A 11 3.37 -27.62 -7.91
C PRO A 11 4.57 -27.55 -6.94
N GLU A 12 5.77 -27.40 -7.49
CA GLU A 12 7.01 -27.30 -6.72
C GLU A 12 7.05 -26.04 -5.87
N VAL A 13 6.60 -24.91 -6.44
CA VAL A 13 6.48 -23.63 -5.74
C VAL A 13 5.47 -23.72 -4.61
N LEU A 14 4.34 -24.41 -4.82
CA LEU A 14 3.32 -24.58 -3.78
C LEU A 14 3.88 -25.33 -2.54
N VAL A 15 4.66 -26.40 -2.76
CA VAL A 15 5.27 -27.17 -1.67
C VAL A 15 6.30 -26.32 -0.92
N ALA A 16 7.19 -25.64 -1.65
CA ALA A 16 8.21 -24.78 -1.07
C ALA A 16 7.58 -23.63 -0.26
N ALA A 17 6.56 -22.95 -0.82
CA ALA A 17 5.88 -21.83 -0.17
C ALA A 17 5.14 -22.26 1.10
N LYS A 18 4.49 -23.43 1.11
CA LYS A 18 3.84 -23.98 2.31
C LYS A 18 4.86 -24.30 3.41
N ARG A 19 6.01 -24.91 3.07
CA ARG A 19 7.08 -25.17 4.03
C ARG A 19 7.63 -23.88 4.61
N TYR A 20 7.87 -22.88 3.74
CA TYR A 20 8.34 -21.56 4.16
C TYR A 20 7.34 -20.88 5.11
N ALA A 21 6.06 -20.84 4.75
CA ALA A 21 5.01 -20.26 5.59
C ALA A 21 4.93 -20.95 6.97
N ARG A 22 4.98 -22.29 6.99
CA ARG A 22 5.00 -23.08 8.23
C ARG A 22 6.21 -22.78 9.10
N SER A 23 7.41 -22.68 8.52
CA SER A 23 8.63 -22.33 9.25
C SER A 23 8.58 -20.96 9.92
N ARG A 24 7.72 -20.07 9.40
CA ARG A 24 7.48 -18.71 9.92
C ARG A 24 6.24 -18.61 10.81
N GLY A 25 5.55 -19.73 11.07
CA GLY A 25 4.33 -19.75 11.88
C GLY A 25 3.13 -19.03 11.24
N VAL A 26 3.12 -18.86 9.91
CA VAL A 26 2.04 -18.16 9.19
C VAL A 26 1.37 -19.07 8.16
N SER A 27 0.16 -18.71 7.74
CA SER A 27 -0.51 -19.40 6.63
C SER A 27 0.07 -18.96 5.27
N LEU A 28 -0.08 -19.82 4.26
CA LEU A 28 0.28 -19.48 2.88
C LEU A 28 -0.50 -18.24 2.38
N SER A 29 -1.78 -18.13 2.73
CA SER A 29 -2.59 -16.97 2.38
C SER A 29 -2.07 -15.67 2.99
N ALA A 30 -1.63 -15.69 4.24
CA ALA A 30 -1.03 -14.53 4.90
C ALA A 30 0.33 -14.15 4.28
N LEU A 31 1.12 -15.14 3.88
CA LEU A 31 2.38 -14.94 3.17
C LEU A 31 2.15 -14.25 1.81
N ILE A 32 1.22 -14.77 1.00
CA ILE A 32 0.88 -14.21 -0.31
C ILE A 32 0.30 -12.80 -0.17
N GLU A 33 -0.60 -12.57 0.79
CA GLU A 33 -1.18 -11.26 1.06
C GLU A 33 -0.09 -10.22 1.40
N ARG A 34 0.91 -10.59 2.22
CA ARG A 34 2.04 -9.70 2.54
C ARG A 34 2.92 -9.41 1.33
N ALA A 35 3.24 -10.42 0.53
CA ALA A 35 4.04 -10.24 -0.68
C ALA A 35 3.33 -9.31 -1.67
N LEU A 36 2.05 -9.56 -1.96
CA LEU A 36 1.23 -8.71 -2.83
C LEU A 36 1.16 -7.27 -2.33
N ARG A 37 1.00 -7.07 -1.01
CA ARG A 37 0.98 -5.72 -0.42
C ARG A 37 2.32 -5.01 -0.57
N ALA A 38 3.43 -5.72 -0.36
CA ALA A 38 4.77 -5.16 -0.49
C ALA A 38 5.01 -4.71 -1.94
N GLU A 39 4.72 -5.56 -2.92
CA GLU A 39 4.87 -5.23 -4.35
C GLU A 39 3.92 -4.10 -4.78
N ALA A 40 2.66 -4.12 -4.34
CA ALA A 40 1.69 -3.07 -4.67
C ALA A 40 2.06 -1.70 -4.07
N ALA A 41 2.69 -1.69 -2.89
CA ALA A 41 3.12 -0.45 -2.24
C ALA A 41 4.25 0.27 -3.01
N VAL A 42 4.99 -0.43 -3.88
CA VAL A 42 6.08 0.15 -4.68
C VAL A 42 5.54 1.05 -5.81
N GLY A 43 4.25 0.94 -6.18
CA GLY A 43 3.65 1.65 -7.31
C GLY A 43 2.83 2.90 -6.98
N GLU A 44 2.38 3.10 -5.74
CA GLU A 44 1.64 4.31 -5.39
C GLU A 44 2.61 5.46 -5.13
N PRO A 45 2.58 6.55 -5.93
CA PRO A 45 3.35 7.73 -5.59
C PRO A 45 2.92 8.20 -4.20
N SER A 46 3.89 8.37 -3.30
CA SER A 46 3.64 8.90 -1.96
C SER A 46 2.79 10.17 -2.05
N PHE A 47 2.03 10.49 -1.01
CA PHE A 47 1.22 11.72 -1.00
C PHE A 47 2.02 12.94 -1.47
N ALA A 48 3.26 13.08 -0.96
CA ALA A 48 4.19 14.12 -1.40
C ALA A 48 4.54 14.00 -2.89
N SER A 49 4.87 12.82 -3.41
CA SER A 49 5.17 12.63 -4.83
C SER A 49 3.97 12.86 -5.75
N ARG A 50 2.76 12.54 -5.29
CA ARG A 50 1.52 12.73 -6.04
C ARG A 50 1.14 14.20 -6.16
N TRP A 51 1.43 14.98 -5.12
CA TRP A 51 0.99 16.39 -5.02
C TRP A 51 2.11 17.42 -5.24
N ARG A 52 3.39 17.03 -5.24
CA ARG A 52 4.51 17.94 -5.51
C ARG A 52 4.35 18.62 -6.87
N GLY A 53 4.31 19.95 -6.87
CA GLY A 53 4.11 20.77 -8.07
C GLY A 53 2.69 20.72 -8.67
N ARG A 54 1.78 19.95 -8.09
CA ARG A 54 0.37 19.84 -8.50
C ARG A 54 -0.61 20.36 -7.44
N PHE A 55 -0.14 20.55 -6.20
CA PHE A 55 -0.94 21.13 -5.14
C PHE A 55 -1.22 22.60 -5.45
N GLN A 56 -2.49 22.90 -5.70
CA GLN A 56 -3.02 24.25 -5.70
C GLN A 56 -3.93 24.34 -4.50
N ALA A 57 -3.62 25.26 -3.59
CA ALA A 57 -4.56 25.57 -2.53
C ALA A 57 -5.81 26.20 -3.17
N ALA A 58 -6.98 25.78 -2.72
CA ALA A 58 -8.19 26.47 -3.10
C ALA A 58 -8.20 27.80 -2.34
N ASP A 59 -8.11 28.92 -3.06
CA ASP A 59 -8.33 30.24 -2.47
C ASP A 59 -9.80 30.31 -2.06
N LEU A 60 -10.01 30.08 -0.77
CA LEU A 60 -11.27 30.23 -0.07
C LEU A 60 -11.01 31.29 0.99
N ASP A 61 -11.92 32.27 1.09
CA ASP A 61 -11.99 33.19 2.24
C ASP A 61 -12.39 32.41 3.49
N ASP A 62 -11.48 31.54 3.94
CA ASP A 62 -11.64 30.64 5.06
C ASP A 62 -10.59 31.00 6.13
N PRO A 63 -11.02 31.37 7.36
CA PRO A 63 -10.10 31.72 8.45
C PRO A 63 -9.07 30.63 8.80
N LEU A 64 -9.39 29.35 8.57
CA LEU A 64 -8.47 28.24 8.76
C LEU A 64 -7.40 28.21 7.68
N TYR A 65 -7.74 28.56 6.43
CA TYR A 65 -6.77 28.69 5.34
C TYR A 65 -5.73 29.76 5.68
N ASP A 66 -6.16 30.96 6.09
CA ASP A 66 -5.25 32.05 6.47
C ASP A 66 -4.31 31.66 7.62
N ALA A 67 -4.84 30.95 8.61
CA ALA A 67 -4.05 30.49 9.75
C ALA A 67 -3.00 29.46 9.34
N LEU A 68 -3.34 28.54 8.45
CA LEU A 68 -2.43 27.50 7.96
C LEU A 68 -1.41 28.06 6.97
N ALA A 69 -1.82 28.97 6.07
CA ALA A 69 -0.96 29.65 5.13
C ALA A 69 0.15 30.40 5.86
N ARG A 70 -0.18 31.23 6.85
CA ARG A 70 0.82 31.94 7.67
C ARG A 70 1.84 31.03 8.37
N LYS A 71 1.47 29.77 8.64
CA LYS A 71 2.31 28.84 9.38
C LYS A 71 3.21 27.98 8.47
N TYR A 72 2.77 27.67 7.26
CA TYR A 72 3.38 26.62 6.43
C TYR A 72 3.73 27.04 4.99
N LEU A 73 3.22 28.18 4.50
CA LEU A 73 3.60 28.79 3.21
C LEU A 73 4.57 29.95 3.45
#